data_AF-A0A841N8U4-F1
#
_entry.id   AF-A0A841N8U4-F1
#
_cell.length_a   1.000
_cell.length_b   1.000
_cell.length_c   1.000
_cell.angle_alpha   90.00
_cell.angle_beta   90.00
_cell.angle_gamma   90.00
#
_symmetry.space_group_name_H-M   'P 1'
#
loop_
_entity.id
_entity.type
_entity.pdbx_description
1 polymer ?
#
loop_
_entity_poly.entity_id
_entity_poly.type
_entity_poly.pdbx_seq_one_letter_code
_entity_poly.pdbx_strand_id
1 'polypeptide(L)'
;MTDKLQKVKNLIDNGHYEPAIDILNNLNGLSPKDERYRLLLLSYSLYNIRKYNLAITIAETLLQKNSNNEYASQIKYLSCVELKDYDRALDEIISFLSVNKANLYKITLEELLTDIKDGFINNKDISDKIKELALNNNISL
;
A
#
# COMPACT_ATOMS: atom_id res chain seq x y z
N MET A 1 21.45 0.41 -4.70
CA MET A 1 20.99 -0.62 -3.77
C MET A 1 22.21 -1.20 -3.09
N THR A 2 22.26 -1.09 -1.77
CA THR A 2 23.38 -1.55 -0.96
C THR A 2 23.30 -3.06 -0.71
N ASP A 3 24.44 -3.70 -0.41
CA ASP A 3 24.49 -5.13 -0.06
C ASP A 3 23.56 -5.47 1.12
N LYS A 4 23.42 -4.54 2.07
CA LYS A 4 22.51 -4.71 3.21
C LYS A 4 21.04 -4.73 2.77
N LEU A 5 20.63 -3.87 1.84
CA LEU A 5 19.25 -3.88 1.32
C LEU A 5 18.98 -5.12 0.46
N GLN A 6 19.97 -5.63 -0.27
CA GLN A 6 19.84 -6.91 -0.97
C GLN A 6 19.68 -8.07 0.03
N LYS A 7 20.48 -8.09 1.11
CA LYS A 7 20.34 -9.09 2.18
C LYS A 7 18.94 -9.04 2.81
N VAL A 8 18.43 -7.85 3.11
CA VAL A 8 17.06 -7.67 3.62
C VAL A 8 16.04 -8.22 2.64
N LYS A 9 16.16 -7.90 1.35
CA LYS A 9 15.25 -8.43 0.32
C LYS A 9 15.25 -9.95 0.34
N ASN A 10 16.42 -10.59 0.39
CA ASN A 10 16.52 -12.05 0.46
C ASN A 10 15.85 -12.62 1.71
N LEU A 11 15.99 -11.96 2.87
CA LEU A 11 15.28 -12.39 4.10
C LEU A 11 13.76 -12.34 3.91
N ILE A 12 13.27 -11.23 3.36
CA ILE A 12 11.84 -11.03 3.07
C ILE A 12 11.33 -12.08 2.08
N ASP A 13 12.07 -12.34 0.99
CA ASP A 13 11.71 -13.35 -0.01
C ASP A 13 11.63 -14.78 0.60
N ASN A 14 12.31 -15.03 1.73
CA ASN A 14 12.27 -16.29 2.49
C ASN A 14 11.32 -16.23 3.72
N GLY A 15 10.51 -15.18 3.85
CA GLY A 15 9.55 -15.02 4.96
C GLY A 15 10.17 -14.64 6.31
N HIS A 16 11.45 -14.28 6.35
CA HIS A 16 12.14 -13.86 7.58
C HIS A 16 11.97 -12.36 7.84
N TYR A 17 10.76 -11.95 8.19
CA TYR A 17 10.38 -10.54 8.34
C TYR A 17 10.97 -9.85 9.58
N GLU A 18 10.98 -10.50 10.76
CA GLU A 18 11.54 -9.88 11.98
C GLU A 18 13.04 -9.57 11.85
N PRO A 19 13.90 -10.51 11.38
CA PRO A 19 15.31 -10.19 11.12
C PRO A 19 15.51 -9.11 10.06
N ALA A 20 14.63 -9.05 9.06
CA ALA A 20 14.65 -8.00 8.04
C ALA A 20 14.37 -6.62 8.68
N ILE A 21 13.36 -6.53 9.56
CA ILE A 21 13.01 -5.31 10.30
C ILE A 21 14.19 -4.82 11.16
N ASP A 22 14.85 -5.72 11.88
CA ASP A 22 16.00 -5.36 12.72
C ASP A 22 17.13 -4.74 11.88
N ILE A 23 17.46 -5.32 10.74
CA ILE A 23 18.48 -4.76 9.84
C ILE A 23 18.02 -3.39 9.32
N LEU A 24 16.78 -3.29 8.84
CA LEU A 24 16.21 -2.07 8.27
C LEU A 24 16.24 -0.89 9.26
N ASN A 25 15.84 -1.12 10.51
CA ASN A 25 15.82 -0.10 11.57
C ASN A 25 17.22 0.45 11.91
N ASN A 26 18.27 -0.34 11.65
CA ASN A 26 19.66 0.03 11.92
C ASN A 26 20.40 0.60 10.70
N LEU A 27 19.74 0.74 9.54
CA LEU A 27 20.32 1.38 8.36
C LEU A 27 20.27 2.90 8.47
N ASN A 28 21.43 3.54 8.31
CA ASN A 28 21.60 4.99 8.32
C ASN A 28 22.44 5.45 7.13
N GLY A 29 22.37 6.74 6.80
CA GLY A 29 23.18 7.36 5.75
C GLY A 29 22.87 6.85 4.33
N LEU A 30 21.64 6.40 4.09
CA LEU A 30 21.23 5.91 2.77
C LEU A 30 21.03 7.07 1.79
N SER A 31 21.29 6.80 0.50
CA SER A 31 20.86 7.70 -0.57
C SER A 31 19.33 7.86 -0.55
N PRO A 32 18.76 8.97 -1.06
CA PRO A 32 17.30 9.14 -1.11
C PRO A 32 16.57 8.00 -1.82
N LYS A 33 17.18 7.38 -2.84
CA LYS A 33 16.62 6.22 -3.54
C LYS A 33 16.59 4.98 -2.64
N ASP A 34 17.70 4.68 -1.98
CA ASP A 34 17.82 3.51 -1.10
C ASP A 34 16.98 3.68 0.17
N GLU A 35 16.84 4.91 0.67
CA GLU A 35 15.95 5.26 1.78
C GLU A 35 14.49 4.96 1.46
N ARG A 36 14.00 5.37 0.28
CA ARG A 36 12.64 5.03 -0.15
C ARG A 36 12.43 3.52 -0.29
N TYR A 37 13.43 2.81 -0.80
CA TYR A 37 13.35 1.36 -0.89
C TYR A 37 13.38 0.69 0.50
N ARG A 38 14.18 1.20 1.44
CA ARG A 38 14.17 0.78 2.85
C ARG A 38 12.78 0.92 3.46
N LEU A 39 12.14 2.08 3.30
CA LEU A 39 10.79 2.33 3.83
C LEU A 39 9.77 1.35 3.24
N LEU A 40 9.87 1.05 1.93
CA LEU A 40 8.99 0.08 1.29
C LEU A 40 9.14 -1.31 1.92
N LEU A 41 10.38 -1.82 2.01
CA LEU A 41 10.66 -3.12 2.62
C LEU A 41 10.26 -3.18 4.10
N LEU A 42 10.40 -2.07 4.82
CA LEU A 42 10.01 -1.98 6.23
C LEU A 42 8.49 -2.02 6.40
N SER A 43 7.75 -1.20 5.65
CA SER A 43 6.28 -1.21 5.69
C SER A 43 5.72 -2.59 5.31
N TYR A 44 6.30 -3.23 4.28
CA TYR A 44 5.89 -4.57 3.86
C TYR A 44 6.19 -5.63 4.94
N SER A 45 7.38 -5.60 5.54
CA SER A 45 7.72 -6.55 6.62
C SER A 45 6.81 -6.37 7.83
N LEU A 46 6.54 -5.12 8.23
CA LEU A 46 5.64 -4.79 9.35
C LEU A 46 4.21 -5.28 9.09
N TYR A 47 3.71 -5.13 7.85
CA TYR A 47 2.42 -5.68 7.45
C TYR A 47 2.38 -7.20 7.63
N ASN A 48 3.40 -7.92 7.14
CA ASN A 48 3.46 -9.38 7.21
C ASN A 48 3.55 -9.93 8.65
N ILE A 49 4.10 -9.16 9.60
CA ILE A 49 4.09 -9.50 11.03
C ILE A 49 2.89 -8.89 11.79
N ARG A 50 1.85 -8.44 11.07
CA ARG A 50 0.58 -7.92 11.61
C ARG A 50 0.74 -6.66 12.48
N LYS A 51 1.78 -5.87 12.24
CA LYS A 51 1.98 -4.55 12.88
C LYS A 51 1.38 -3.45 12.00
N TYR A 52 0.09 -3.55 11.72
CA TYR A 52 -0.61 -2.75 10.70
C TYR A 52 -0.50 -1.23 10.93
N ASN A 53 -0.68 -0.74 12.16
CA ASN A 53 -0.52 0.70 12.45
C ASN A 53 0.89 1.24 12.13
N LEU A 54 1.93 0.43 12.40
CA LEU A 54 3.30 0.80 12.05
C LEU A 54 3.53 0.71 10.54
N ALA A 55 2.98 -0.31 9.88
CA ALA A 55 3.05 -0.45 8.42
C ALA A 55 2.42 0.77 7.72
N ILE A 56 1.26 1.24 8.18
CA ILE A 56 0.60 2.47 7.72
C ILE A 56 1.53 3.67 7.89
N THR A 57 2.07 3.88 9.09
CA THR A 57 2.94 5.04 9.39
C THR A 57 4.17 5.09 8.47
N ILE A 58 4.81 3.95 8.23
CA ILE A 58 5.98 3.86 7.34
C ILE A 58 5.58 4.04 5.87
N ALA A 59 4.46 3.46 5.44
CA ALA A 59 3.93 3.63 4.08
C ALA A 59 3.57 5.09 3.80
N GLU A 60 2.95 5.80 4.73
CA GLU A 60 2.66 7.24 4.63
C GLU A 60 3.95 8.07 4.51
N THR A 61 4.95 7.73 5.31
CA THR A 61 6.28 8.37 5.21
C THR A 61 6.91 8.17 3.84
N LEU A 62 6.73 7.00 3.22
CA LEU A 62 7.19 6.73 1.87
C LEU A 62 6.36 7.51 0.82
N LEU A 63 5.05 7.56 0.96
CA LEU A 63 4.16 8.30 0.05
C LEU A 63 4.42 9.81 0.07
N GLN A 64 4.77 10.39 1.22
CA GLN A 64 5.23 11.79 1.31
C GLN A 64 6.51 12.05 0.48
N LYS A 65 7.36 11.03 0.28
CA LYS A 65 8.62 11.12 -0.47
C LYS A 65 8.49 10.65 -1.92
N ASN A 66 7.46 9.87 -2.23
CA ASN A 66 7.18 9.33 -3.56
C ASN A 66 5.68 9.00 -3.67
N SER A 67 4.89 10.00 -4.00
CA SER A 67 3.42 9.95 -3.99
C SER A 67 2.81 8.99 -5.01
N ASN A 68 3.59 8.53 -6.00
CA ASN A 68 3.16 7.54 -6.98
C ASN A 68 3.58 6.09 -6.61
N ASN A 69 4.07 5.86 -5.38
CA ASN A 69 4.44 4.51 -4.95
C ASN A 69 3.19 3.66 -4.67
N GLU A 70 2.73 2.95 -5.69
CA GLU A 70 1.51 2.14 -5.58
C GLU A 70 1.62 0.99 -4.58
N TYR A 71 2.80 0.38 -4.42
CA TYR A 71 3.01 -0.65 -3.39
C TYR A 71 2.82 -0.08 -1.98
N ALA A 72 3.32 1.13 -1.71
CA ALA A 72 3.16 1.77 -0.40
C ALA A 72 1.69 2.08 -0.11
N SER A 73 0.98 2.63 -1.10
CA SER A 73 -0.47 2.84 -1.01
C SER A 73 -1.21 1.54 -0.73
N GLN A 74 -0.88 0.46 -1.46
CA GLN A 74 -1.53 -0.84 -1.27
C GLN A 74 -1.27 -1.42 0.12
N ILE A 75 -0.05 -1.30 0.66
CA ILE A 75 0.25 -1.71 2.03
C ILE A 75 -0.59 -0.93 3.04
N LYS A 76 -0.77 0.38 2.84
CA LYS A 76 -1.63 1.20 3.69
C LYS A 76 -3.10 0.76 3.59
N TYR A 77 -3.62 0.62 2.38
CA TYR A 77 -4.98 0.11 2.11
C TYR A 77 -5.23 -1.23 2.81
N LEU A 78 -4.38 -2.24 2.55
CA LEU A 78 -4.52 -3.57 3.12
C LEU A 78 -4.40 -3.56 4.65
N SER A 79 -3.50 -2.72 5.20
CA SER A 79 -3.39 -2.55 6.65
C SER A 79 -4.66 -1.98 7.27
N CYS A 80 -5.33 -1.01 6.61
CA CYS A 80 -6.63 -0.50 7.04
C CYS A 80 -7.71 -1.59 6.97
N VAL A 81 -7.76 -2.38 5.89
CA VAL A 81 -8.68 -3.52 5.75
C VAL A 81 -8.48 -4.56 6.87
N GLU A 82 -7.23 -4.93 7.16
CA GLU A 82 -6.90 -5.87 8.25
C GLU A 82 -7.30 -5.34 9.64
N LEU A 83 -7.30 -4.01 9.82
CA LEU A 83 -7.80 -3.34 11.01
C LEU A 83 -9.34 -3.17 11.00
N LYS A 84 -10.02 -3.58 9.94
CA LYS A 84 -11.46 -3.36 9.69
C LYS A 84 -11.86 -1.88 9.63
N ASP A 85 -10.90 -1.03 9.27
CA ASP A 85 -11.08 0.41 9.10
C ASP A 85 -11.34 0.71 7.63
N TYR A 86 -12.54 0.30 7.17
CA TYR A 86 -12.92 0.34 5.76
C TYR A 86 -13.03 1.76 5.21
N ASP A 87 -13.45 2.72 6.04
CA ASP A 87 -13.51 4.14 5.65
C ASP A 87 -12.11 4.64 5.27
N ARG A 88 -11.10 4.39 6.13
CA ARG A 88 -9.71 4.77 5.83
C ARG A 88 -9.08 3.98 4.69
N ALA A 89 -9.53 2.74 4.46
CA ALA A 89 -9.10 1.97 3.30
C ALA A 89 -9.64 2.61 2.00
N LEU A 90 -10.93 2.92 1.95
CA LEU A 90 -11.57 3.54 0.80
C LEU A 90 -11.01 4.93 0.53
N ASP A 91 -10.78 5.73 1.57
CA ASP A 91 -10.12 7.04 1.45
C ASP A 91 -8.72 6.93 0.84
N GLU A 92 -7.94 5.92 1.22
CA GLU A 92 -6.58 5.72 0.69
C GLU A 92 -6.61 5.40 -0.81
N ILE A 93 -7.41 4.41 -1.24
CA ILE A 93 -7.46 4.03 -2.65
C ILE A 93 -8.04 5.18 -3.51
N ILE A 94 -9.05 5.90 -3.02
CA ILE A 94 -9.62 7.06 -3.71
C ILE A 94 -8.58 8.17 -3.84
N SER A 95 -7.92 8.52 -2.75
CA SER A 95 -6.88 9.55 -2.73
C SER A 95 -5.75 9.23 -3.68
N PHE A 96 -5.21 8.00 -3.62
CA PHE A 96 -4.10 7.58 -4.46
C PHE A 96 -4.46 7.58 -5.95
N LEU A 97 -5.60 7.00 -6.32
CA LEU A 97 -6.01 6.86 -7.72
C LEU A 97 -6.59 8.15 -8.33
N SER A 98 -6.90 9.16 -7.53
CA SER A 98 -7.29 10.47 -8.04
C SER A 98 -6.15 11.18 -8.78
N VAL A 99 -4.90 10.78 -8.55
CA VAL A 99 -3.72 11.38 -9.19
C VAL A 99 -2.74 10.35 -9.78
N ASN A 100 -2.99 9.05 -9.59
CA ASN A 100 -2.16 7.96 -10.10
C ASN A 100 -2.99 6.95 -10.90
N LYS A 101 -2.33 6.19 -11.77
CA LYS A 101 -2.94 5.06 -12.47
C LYS A 101 -3.06 3.85 -11.54
N ALA A 102 -4.10 3.06 -11.73
CA ALA A 102 -4.27 1.76 -11.11
C ALA A 102 -3.51 0.70 -11.92
N ASN A 103 -2.33 0.29 -11.44
CA ASN A 103 -1.64 -0.88 -11.98
C ASN A 103 -1.84 -2.08 -11.04
N LEU A 104 -1.40 -1.95 -9.78
CA LEU A 104 -1.61 -2.94 -8.73
C LEU A 104 -3.05 -2.91 -8.19
N TYR A 105 -3.69 -1.75 -8.20
CA TYR A 105 -5.07 -1.60 -7.72
C TYR A 105 -6.14 -2.09 -8.69
N LYS A 106 -5.78 -2.56 -9.89
CA LYS A 106 -6.76 -2.98 -10.89
C LYS A 106 -7.77 -4.01 -10.36
N ILE A 107 -7.27 -5.10 -9.76
CA ILE A 107 -8.11 -6.17 -9.21
C ILE A 107 -8.96 -5.63 -8.05
N THR A 108 -8.35 -4.84 -7.16
CA THR A 108 -9.07 -4.22 -6.04
C THR A 108 -10.21 -3.32 -6.51
N LEU A 109 -10.02 -2.55 -7.58
CA LEU A 109 -11.11 -1.75 -8.17
C LEU A 109 -12.22 -2.63 -8.75
N GLU A 110 -11.89 -3.76 -9.41
CA GLU A 110 -12.89 -4.73 -9.90
C GLU A 110 -13.70 -5.34 -8.75
N GLU A 111 -13.05 -5.67 -7.63
CA GLU A 111 -13.70 -6.17 -6.40
C GLU A 111 -14.62 -5.10 -5.81
N LEU A 112 -14.14 -3.86 -5.65
CA LEU A 112 -14.96 -2.76 -5.11
C LEU A 112 -16.18 -2.44 -5.98
N LEU A 113 -16.05 -2.52 -7.31
CA LEU A 113 -17.19 -2.38 -8.22
C LEU A 113 -18.21 -3.51 -8.04
N THR A 114 -17.75 -4.73 -7.77
CA THR A 114 -18.63 -5.87 -7.44
C THR A 114 -19.33 -5.63 -6.11
N ASP A 115 -18.61 -5.15 -5.10
CA ASP A 115 -19.17 -4.82 -3.78
C ASP A 115 -20.23 -3.71 -3.86
N ILE A 116 -20.04 -2.73 -4.74
CA ILE A 116 -21.06 -1.70 -5.01
C ILE A 116 -22.30 -2.34 -5.67
N LYS A 117 -22.10 -3.21 -6.66
CA LYS A 117 -23.19 -3.89 -7.39
C LYS A 117 -24.03 -4.77 -6.45
N ASP A 118 -23.37 -5.48 -5.54
CA ASP A 118 -24.00 -6.37 -4.58
C ASP A 118 -24.59 -5.63 -3.36
N GLY A 119 -24.36 -4.31 -3.27
CA GLY A 119 -24.93 -3.44 -2.24
C GLY A 119 -24.15 -3.42 -0.93
N PHE A 120 -22.95 -4.00 -0.88
CA PHE A 120 -22.05 -3.92 0.27
C PHE A 120 -21.47 -2.51 0.45
N ILE A 121 -21.28 -1.77 -0.65
CA ILE A 121 -20.93 -0.34 -0.62
C ILE A 121 -22.10 0.47 -1.16
N ASN A 122 -22.85 1.11 -0.25
CA ASN A 122 -24.08 1.84 -0.56
C ASN A 122 -23.98 3.36 -0.34
N ASN A 123 -22.84 3.86 0.16
CA ASN A 123 -22.58 5.30 0.22
C ASN A 123 -22.43 5.83 -1.21
N LYS A 124 -23.38 6.68 -1.62
CA LYS A 124 -23.47 7.19 -2.99
C LYS A 124 -22.19 7.90 -3.45
N ASP A 125 -21.63 8.78 -2.62
CA ASP A 125 -20.47 9.58 -3.01
C ASP A 125 -19.22 8.71 -3.21
N ILE A 126 -19.03 7.73 -2.31
CA ILE A 126 -17.96 6.73 -2.42
C ILE A 126 -18.15 5.88 -3.68
N SER A 127 -19.37 5.36 -3.89
CA SER A 127 -19.68 4.49 -5.03
C SER A 127 -19.50 5.22 -6.36
N ASP A 128 -19.94 6.47 -6.46
CA ASP A 128 -19.77 7.29 -7.66
C ASP A 128 -18.28 7.57 -7.91
N LYS A 129 -17.51 7.83 -6.85
CA LYS A 129 -16.06 8.08 -6.99
C LYS A 129 -15.30 6.83 -7.44
N ILE A 130 -15.61 5.66 -6.89
CA ILE A 130 -14.97 4.40 -7.31
C ILE A 130 -15.28 4.08 -8.77
N LYS A 131 -16.53 4.29 -9.21
CA LYS A 131 -16.91 4.12 -10.63
C LYS A 131 -16.16 5.07 -11.56
N GLU A 132 -16.01 6.33 -11.18
CA GLU A 132 -15.22 7.32 -11.92
C GLU A 132 -13.76 6.87 -12.05
N LEU A 133 -13.15 6.44 -10.94
CA LEU A 133 -11.77 5.96 -10.90
C LEU A 133 -11.56 4.71 -11.76
N ALA A 134 -12.51 3.77 -11.74
CA ALA A 134 -12.45 2.59 -12.59
C ALA A 134 -12.53 2.95 -14.07
N LEU A 135 -13.46 3.83 -14.46
CA LEU A 135 -13.58 4.31 -15.83
C LEU A 135 -12.28 4.98 -16.31
N ASN A 136 -11.68 5.85 -15.48
CA ASN A 136 -10.41 6.52 -15.79
C ASN A 136 -9.23 5.55 -15.96
N ASN A 137 -9.33 4.35 -15.37
CA ASN A 137 -8.33 3.29 -15.48
C ASN A 137 -8.69 2.21 -16.50
N ASN A 138 -9.71 2.43 -17.33
CA ASN A 138 -10.21 1.46 -18.32
C ASN A 138 -10.62 0.12 -17.68
N ILE A 139 -11.22 0.20 -16.49
CA ILE A 139 -11.79 -0.93 -15.75
C ILE A 139 -13.31 -0.77 -15.81
N SER A 140 -13.98 -1.82 -16.27
CA SER A 140 -15.44 -1.87 -16.37
C SER A 140 -15.93 -3.20 -15.79
N LEU A 141 -17.05 -3.17 -15.09
CA LEU A 141 -17.76 -4.37 -14.63
C LEU A 141 -18.86 -4.78 -15.61
#